data_AF-A0A3C2E9B5-F1
#
_entry.id   AF-A0A3C2E9B5-F1
#
_cell.length_a   1.000
_cell.length_b   1.000
_cell.length_c   1.000
_cell.angle_alpha   90.00
_cell.angle_beta   90.00
_cell.angle_gamma   90.00
#
_symmetry.space_group_name_H-M   'P 1'
#
loop_
_entity.id
_entity.type
_entity.pdbx_description
1 polymer ?
#
loop_
_entity_poly.entity_id
_entity_poly.type
_entity_poly.pdbx_seq_one_letter_code
_entity_poly.pdbx_strand_id
1 'polypeptide(L)' 'MRILHHWPLDPFSREVRLALAEKALEFETRIEKVWSRPEPLLALNPAGTLP' A
#
# COMPACT_ATOMS: atom_id res chain seq x y z
N MET A 1 -10.33 -8.25 -7.44
CA MET A 1 -9.06 -7.63 -7.89
C MET A 1 -8.37 -7.05 -6.66
N ARG A 2 -7.08 -7.32 -6.44
CA ARG A 2 -6.35 -6.87 -5.24
C ARG A 2 -5.72 -5.50 -5.51
N ILE A 3 -5.83 -4.57 -4.58
CA ILE A 3 -5.22 -3.24 -4.68
C ILE A 3 -4.25 -3.08 -3.50
N LEU A 4 -3.01 -2.74 -3.79
CA LEU A 4 -2.00 -2.41 -2.80
C LEU A 4 -1.84 -0.89 -2.74
N HIS A 5 -2.34 -0.28 -1.66
CA HIS A 5 -2.05 1.11 -1.32
C HIS A 5 -0.61 1.17 -0.79
N HIS A 6 0.27 1.95 -1.41
CA HIS A 6 1.68 1.95 -1.03
C HIS A 6 2.38 3.29 -1.28
N TRP A 7 3.56 3.47 -0.70
CA TRP A 7 4.45 4.59 -1.02
C TRP A 7 5.81 4.05 -1.52
N PRO A 8 6.34 4.50 -2.67
CA PRO A 8 7.56 3.90 -3.23
C PRO A 8 8.81 3.96 -2.34
N LEU A 9 8.89 4.93 -1.42
CA LEU A 9 10.03 5.09 -0.50
C LEU A 9 9.80 4.43 0.86
N ASP A 10 8.62 3.87 1.11
CA ASP A 10 8.34 3.17 2.35
C ASP A 10 8.88 1.72 2.27
N PRO A 11 9.67 1.25 3.25
CA PRO A 11 10.30 -0.07 3.19
C PRO A 11 9.28 -1.21 3.29
N PHE A 12 8.24 -1.06 4.09
CA PHE A 12 7.18 -2.07 4.23
C PHE A 12 6.40 -2.23 2.92
N SER A 13 6.22 -1.14 2.16
CA SER A 13 5.68 -1.12 0.79
C SER A 13 6.46 -1.96 -0.16
N ARG A 14 7.77 -1.89 -0.05
CA ARG A 14 8.63 -2.69 -0.89
C ARG A 14 8.55 -4.17 -0.50
N GLU A 15 8.52 -4.49 0.79
CA GLU A 15 8.41 -5.86 1.28
C GLU A 15 7.13 -6.54 0.79
N VAL A 16 5.97 -5.91 0.99
CA VAL A 16 4.68 -6.48 0.58
C VAL A 16 4.60 -6.66 -0.94
N ARG A 17 5.13 -5.71 -1.73
CA ARG A 17 5.20 -5.84 -3.20
C ARG A 17 6.01 -7.04 -3.63
N LEU A 18 7.17 -7.28 -3.00
CA LEU A 18 7.99 -8.45 -3.28
C LEU A 18 7.24 -9.73 -2.90
N ALA A 19 6.67 -9.79 -1.70
CA ALA A 19 5.92 -10.97 -1.25
C ALA A 19 4.75 -11.33 -2.17
N LEU A 20 4.00 -10.33 -2.69
CA LEU A 20 2.91 -10.56 -3.64
C LEU A 20 3.42 -11.08 -5.00
N ALA A 21 4.52 -10.49 -5.49
CA ALA A 21 5.15 -10.91 -6.74
C ALA A 21 5.70 -12.35 -6.65
N GLU A 22 6.40 -12.69 -5.57
CA GLU A 22 6.92 -14.04 -5.30
C GLU A 22 5.82 -15.10 -5.20
N LYS A 23 4.61 -14.70 -4.75
CA LYS A 23 3.44 -15.57 -4.69
C LYS A 23 2.64 -15.64 -6.00
N ALA A 24 3.12 -14.99 -7.07
CA ALA A 24 2.42 -14.88 -8.34
C ALA A 24 0.96 -14.40 -8.20
N LEU A 25 0.72 -13.51 -7.23
CA LEU A 25 -0.60 -12.93 -7.04
C LEU A 25 -0.73 -11.67 -7.90
N GLU A 26 -1.77 -11.60 -8.71
CA GLU A 26 -2.08 -10.35 -9.43
C GLU A 26 -2.58 -9.28 -8.45
N PHE A 27 -2.02 -8.07 -8.59
CA PHE A 27 -2.43 -6.89 -7.83
C PHE A 27 -2.18 -5.61 -8.64
N GLU A 28 -2.98 -4.60 -8.34
CA GLU A 28 -2.78 -3.22 -8.80
C GLU A 28 -2.10 -2.41 -7.69
N THR A 29 -1.37 -1.37 -8.10
CA THR A 29 -0.69 -0.47 -7.16
C THR A 29 -1.38 0.89 -7.15
N ARG A 30 -1.62 1.43 -5.95
CA ARG A 30 -2.16 2.76 -5.76
C ARG A 30 -1.23 3.54 -4.85
N ILE A 31 -0.66 4.63 -5.38
CA ILE A 31 0.28 5.46 -4.63
C ILE A 31 -0.51 6.33 -3.66
N GLU A 32 -0.24 6.19 -2.37
CA GLU A 32 -0.81 7.01 -1.31
C GLU A 32 0.28 7.85 -0.65
N LYS A 33 0.02 9.15 -0.46
CA LYS A 33 0.93 10.06 0.25
C LYS A 33 0.53 10.10 1.72
N VAL A 34 1.21 9.34 2.57
CA VAL A 34 0.87 9.21 4.00
C VAL A 34 0.79 10.54 4.73
N TRP A 35 1.67 11.49 4.42
CA TRP A 35 1.68 12.82 5.03
C TRP A 35 0.50 13.70 4.62
N SER A 36 -0.19 13.42 3.51
CA SER A 36 -1.40 14.16 3.15
C SER A 36 -2.66 13.66 3.87
N ARG A 37 -2.53 12.61 4.69
CA ARG A 37 -3.60 12.01 5.49
C ARG A 37 -4.93 11.86 4.73
N PRO A 38 -4.94 11.20 3.56
CA PRO A 38 -6.14 11.14 2.72
C PRO A 38 -7.27 10.41 3.44
N GLU A 39 -8.48 10.96 3.40
CA GLU A 39 -9.67 10.41 4.06
C GLU A 39 -9.98 8.98 3.61
N PRO A 40 -9.84 8.60 2.32
CA PRO A 40 -10.02 7.21 1.92
C PRO A 40 -9.04 6.24 2.59
N LEU A 41 -7.79 6.66 2.84
CA LEU A 41 -6.80 5.83 3.53
C LEU A 41 -7.14 5.72 5.02
N LEU A 42 -7.55 6.82 5.66
CA LEU A 42 -7.94 6.82 7.07
C LEU A 42 -9.21 6.01 7.33
N ALA A 43 -10.15 6.01 6.37
CA ALA A 43 -11.35 5.18 6.44
C ALA A 43 -11.02 3.68 6.32
N LEU A 44 -9.99 3.33 5.54
CA LEU A 44 -9.53 1.95 5.36
C LEU A 44 -8.64 1.48 6.52
N ASN A 45 -7.72 2.32 6.96
CA ASN A 45 -6.76 2.09 8.02
C ASN A 45 -6.72 3.32 8.94
N PRO A 46 -7.38 3.27 10.12
CA PRO A 46 -7.38 4.38 11.07
C PRO A 46 -5.99 4.79 11.57
N ALA A 47 -5.00 3.89 11.53
CA ALA A 47 -3.62 4.23 11.86
C ALA A 47 -2.97 5.12 10.79
N GLY A 48 -3.51 5.15 9.58
CA GLY A 48 -3.01 5.96 8.47
C GLY A 48 -1.61 5.57 8.02
N THR A 49 -1.22 4.30 8.17
CA THR A 49 0.08 3.77 7.76
C THR A 49 -0.01 3.05 6.41
N LEU A 50 1.13 2.94 5.73
CA LEU A 50 1.31 2.15 4.52
C LEU A 50 2.50 1.22 4.71
N PRO A 51 2.49 0.06 4.05
CA PRO A 51 1.43 -0.90 3.85
C PRO A 51 1.61 -2.14 4.74
#